data_AF-A0A8J4QQ86-F1
#
_entry.id   AF-A0A8J4QQ86-F1
#
_cell.length_a   1.000
_cell.length_b   1.000
_cell.length_c   1.000
_cell.angle_alpha   90.00
_cell.angle_beta   90.00
_cell.angle_gamma   90.00
#
_symmetry.space_group_name_H-M   'P 1'
#
loop_
_entity.id
_entity.type
_entity.pdbx_description
1 polymer ?
#
loop_
_entity_poly.entity_id
_entity_poly.type
_entity_poly.pdbx_seq_one_letter_code
_entity_poly.pdbx_strand_id
1 'polypeptide(L)'
;MGINDLLSFDFMDPPSPQALISAMEQLYNLGALDEEGLLTKLGRKMAEFPLEPPLSKMLLASVDLGCSDEILTIIALIQTGNICYRPREKQAQADQKKAKFFQPEGDHLTLLVVYEAWKSNNFSGPWCFENFVRYRSLRRA
;
A
#
# COMPACT_ATOMS: atom_id res chain seq x y z
N MET A 1 4.40 -17.69 14.56
CA MET A 1 4.29 -17.84 16.03
C MET A 1 3.43 -19.02 16.45
N GLY A 2 2.50 -19.52 15.63
CA GLY A 2 1.84 -20.82 15.88
C GLY A 2 0.94 -20.84 17.12
N ILE A 3 0.41 -19.69 17.51
CA ILE A 3 -0.47 -19.52 18.67
C ILE A 3 -1.90 -19.78 18.20
N ASN A 4 -2.57 -20.73 18.84
CA ASN A 4 -3.94 -21.11 18.50
C ASN A 4 -4.99 -20.45 19.42
N ASP A 5 -4.61 -20.13 20.66
CA ASP A 5 -5.48 -19.43 21.60
C ASP A 5 -5.02 -17.98 21.75
N LEU A 6 -5.63 -17.09 20.96
CA LEU A 6 -5.37 -15.65 21.01
C LEU A 6 -6.04 -14.98 22.21
N LEU A 7 -7.10 -15.57 22.78
CA LEU A 7 -7.84 -15.01 23.91
C LEU A 7 -7.12 -15.26 25.23
N SER A 8 -6.42 -16.39 25.35
CA SER A 8 -5.56 -16.70 26.49
C SER A 8 -4.13 -16.20 26.33
N PHE A 9 -3.81 -15.47 25.26
CA PHE A 9 -2.45 -15.02 25.02
C PHE A 9 -2.04 -13.96 26.06
N ASP A 10 -0.85 -14.12 26.64
CA ASP A 10 -0.33 -13.30 27.74
C ASP A 10 0.16 -11.93 27.22
N PHE A 11 -0.80 -11.08 26.84
CA PHE A 11 -0.53 -9.68 26.51
C PHE A 11 -0.28 -8.88 27.78
N MET A 12 0.72 -7.99 27.76
CA MET A 12 0.95 -7.04 28.86
C MET A 12 -0.25 -6.11 29.10
N ASP A 13 -0.92 -5.70 28.02
CA ASP A 13 -2.20 -5.01 28.03
C ASP A 13 -3.07 -5.63 26.93
N PRO A 14 -4.01 -6.53 27.27
CA PRO A 14 -4.77 -7.27 26.29
C PRO A 14 -5.73 -6.35 25.51
N PRO A 15 -5.77 -6.45 24.17
CA PRO A 15 -6.75 -5.72 23.38
C PRO A 15 -8.17 -6.21 23.71
N SER A 16 -9.18 -5.40 23.36
CA SER A 16 -10.57 -5.81 23.56
C SER A 16 -10.89 -7.08 22.75
N PRO A 17 -11.71 -8.00 23.27
CA PRO A 17 -12.10 -9.21 22.54
C PRO A 17 -12.74 -8.90 21.18
N GLN A 18 -13.51 -7.82 21.07
CA GLN A 18 -14.10 -7.35 19.81
C GLN A 18 -13.04 -6.97 18.76
N ALA A 19 -11.93 -6.34 19.17
CA ALA A 19 -10.86 -5.99 18.24
C ALA A 19 -10.17 -7.25 17.70
N LEU A 20 -9.94 -8.25 18.55
CA LEU A 20 -9.39 -9.55 18.13
C LEU A 20 -10.31 -10.26 17.14
N ILE A 21 -11.61 -10.35 17.46
CA ILE A 21 -12.61 -10.97 16.58
C ILE A 21 -12.64 -10.25 15.22
N SER A 22 -12.70 -8.92 15.21
CA SER A 22 -12.72 -8.16 13.96
C SER A 22 -11.45 -8.37 13.12
N ALA A 23 -10.27 -8.46 13.75
CA ALA A 23 -9.03 -8.78 13.05
C ALA A 23 -9.04 -10.19 12.46
N MET A 24 -9.55 -11.19 13.20
CA MET A 24 -9.69 -12.56 12.69
C MET A 24 -10.68 -12.63 11.52
N GLU A 25 -11.82 -11.95 11.61
CA GLU A 25 -12.80 -11.85 10.52
C GLU A 25 -12.19 -11.21 9.27
N GLN A 26 -11.41 -10.14 9.42
CA GLN A 26 -10.72 -9.52 8.29
C GLN A 26 -9.71 -10.49 7.63
N LEU A 27 -8.93 -11.21 8.42
CA LEU A 27 -7.97 -12.20 7.91
C LEU A 27 -8.67 -13.39 7.24
N TYR A 28 -9.81 -13.84 7.79
CA TYR A 28 -10.66 -14.85 7.17
C TYR A 28 -11.21 -14.37 5.81
N ASN A 29 -11.75 -13.16 5.74
CA ASN A 29 -12.27 -12.57 4.50
C ASN A 29 -11.19 -12.39 3.42
N LEU A 30 -9.94 -12.16 3.82
CA LEU A 30 -8.78 -12.12 2.89
C LEU A 30 -8.33 -13.51 2.42
N GLY A 31 -8.86 -14.58 3.01
CA GLY A 31 -8.47 -15.97 2.80
C GLY A 31 -7.15 -16.36 3.47
N ALA A 32 -6.68 -15.54 4.43
CA ALA A 32 -5.47 -15.83 5.18
C ALA A 32 -5.71 -16.90 6.27
N LEU A 33 -6.93 -16.96 6.81
CA LEU A 33 -7.40 -17.97 7.76
C LEU A 33 -8.48 -18.85 7.12
N ASP A 34 -8.60 -20.10 7.58
CA ASP A 34 -9.73 -20.99 7.28
C ASP A 34 -10.84 -20.90 8.35
N GLU A 35 -11.89 -21.71 8.22
CA GLU A 35 -13.05 -21.74 9.13
C GLU A 35 -12.68 -22.15 10.56
N GLU A 36 -11.56 -22.87 10.73
CA GLU A 36 -11.03 -23.30 12.03
C GLU A 36 -10.08 -22.24 12.63
N GLY A 37 -9.86 -21.12 11.94
CA GLY A 37 -8.95 -20.05 12.36
C GLY A 37 -7.47 -20.36 12.13
N LEU A 38 -7.15 -21.36 11.30
CA LEU A 38 -5.78 -21.77 10.98
C LEU A 38 -5.26 -21.08 9.73
N LEU A 39 -3.94 -20.87 9.66
CA LEU A 39 -3.28 -20.23 8.53
C LEU A 39 -3.32 -21.09 7.27
N THR A 40 -3.96 -20.56 6.23
CA THR A 40 -4.00 -21.16 4.89
C THR A 40 -2.63 -21.07 4.19
N LYS A 41 -2.46 -21.77 3.05
CA LYS A 41 -1.25 -21.62 2.21
C LYS A 41 -1.03 -20.17 1.76
N LEU A 42 -2.13 -19.47 1.47
CA LEU A 42 -2.10 -18.06 1.11
C LEU A 42 -1.69 -17.20 2.31
N GLY A 43 -2.29 -17.42 3.48
CA GLY A 43 -1.95 -16.68 4.70
C GLY A 43 -0.49 -16.86 5.11
N ARG A 44 0.09 -18.05 4.92
CA ARG A 44 1.52 -18.29 5.14
C ARG A 44 2.40 -17.46 4.21
N LYS A 45 2.09 -17.41 2.91
CA LYS A 45 2.78 -16.53 1.96
C LYS A 45 2.62 -15.07 2.35
N MET A 46 1.43 -14.66 2.77
CA MET A 46 1.18 -13.28 3.18
C MET A 46 2.07 -12.85 4.35
N ALA A 47 2.27 -13.76 5.32
CA ALA A 47 3.09 -13.55 6.51
C ALA A 47 4.60 -13.42 6.23
N GLU A 48 5.07 -13.79 5.02
CA GLU A 48 6.47 -13.61 4.62
C GLU A 48 6.78 -12.15 4.22
N PHE A 49 5.76 -11.36 3.90
CA PHE A 49 5.93 -9.97 3.49
C PHE A 49 5.81 -9.00 4.67
N PRO A 50 6.66 -7.97 4.77
CA PRO A 50 6.53 -6.89 5.75
C PRO A 50 5.48 -5.87 5.31
N LEU A 51 4.30 -6.34 4.95
CA LEU A 51 3.18 -5.55 4.42
C LEU A 51 1.92 -5.79 5.26
N GLU A 52 1.03 -4.81 5.27
CA GLU A 52 -0.32 -5.00 5.81
C GLU A 52 -1.04 -6.14 5.03
N PRO A 53 -1.87 -6.97 5.69
CA PRO A 53 -2.49 -8.13 5.06
C PRO A 53 -3.24 -7.82 3.73
N PRO A 54 -4.03 -6.73 3.62
CA PRO A 54 -4.67 -6.39 2.35
C PRO A 54 -3.69 -6.12 1.20
N LEU A 55 -2.56 -5.45 1.49
CA LEU A 55 -1.53 -5.14 0.49
C LEU A 55 -0.76 -6.39 0.08
N SER A 56 -0.46 -7.27 1.03
CA SER A 56 0.18 -8.56 0.76
C SER A 56 -0.70 -9.45 -0.13
N LYS A 57 -2.01 -9.50 0.17
CA LYS A 57 -3.00 -10.19 -0.67
C LYS A 57 -3.06 -9.61 -2.09
N MET A 58 -3.06 -8.27 -2.21
CA MET A 58 -3.06 -7.58 -3.50
C MET A 58 -1.81 -7.92 -4.33
N LEU A 59 -0.63 -7.93 -3.69
CA LEU A 59 0.63 -8.31 -4.35
C LEU A 59 0.65 -9.78 -4.80
N LEU A 60 0.12 -10.68 -3.99
CA LEU A 60 0.05 -12.10 -4.37
C LEU A 60 -0.93 -12.33 -5.51
N ALA A 61 -2.07 -11.64 -5.51
CA ALA A 61 -3.07 -11.74 -6.58
C ALA A 61 -2.60 -11.12 -7.90
N SER A 62 -1.75 -10.09 -7.86
CA SER A 62 -1.23 -9.44 -9.08
C SER A 62 -0.33 -10.33 -9.91
N VAL A 63 0.31 -11.33 -9.29
CA VAL A 63 1.09 -12.36 -9.99
C VAL A 63 0.19 -13.19 -10.92
N ASP A 64 -0.98 -13.60 -10.43
CA ASP A 64 -1.94 -14.40 -11.21
C ASP A 64 -2.60 -13.55 -12.31
N LEU A 65 -2.75 -12.25 -12.09
CA LEU A 65 -3.32 -11.29 -13.04
C LEU A 65 -2.31 -10.70 -14.02
N GLY A 66 -1.01 -10.97 -13.86
CA GLY A 66 0.06 -10.50 -14.75
C GLY A 66 0.39 -9.00 -14.63
N CYS A 67 0.04 -8.34 -13.51
CA CYS A 67 0.26 -6.91 -13.28
C CYS A 67 1.12 -6.63 -12.03
N SER A 68 2.09 -7.51 -11.76
CA SER A 68 2.89 -7.46 -10.55
C SER A 68 3.83 -6.25 -10.47
N ASP A 69 4.33 -5.75 -11.60
CA ASP A 69 5.27 -4.60 -11.64
C ASP A 69 4.55 -3.30 -11.25
N GLU A 70 3.37 -3.08 -11.81
CA GLU A 70 2.51 -1.93 -11.54
C GLU A 70 2.03 -1.95 -10.08
N ILE A 71 1.57 -3.11 -9.61
CA ILE A 71 1.08 -3.27 -8.23
C ILE A 71 2.20 -3.11 -7.21
N LEU A 72 3.40 -3.61 -7.49
CA LEU A 72 4.56 -3.40 -6.63
C LEU A 72 4.87 -1.90 -6.48
N THR A 73 4.86 -1.17 -7.60
CA THR A 73 5.07 0.28 -7.62
C THR A 73 4.00 1.02 -6.82
N ILE A 74 2.72 0.67 -7.01
CA ILE A 74 1.60 1.27 -6.27
C ILE A 74 1.73 1.01 -4.76
N ILE A 75 2.05 -0.22 -4.35
CA ILE A 75 2.24 -0.57 -2.93
C ILE A 75 3.37 0.24 -2.32
N ALA A 76 4.51 0.34 -3.01
CA ALA A 76 5.65 1.12 -2.53
C ALA A 76 5.27 2.60 -2.30
N LEU A 77 4.54 3.20 -3.25
CA LEU A 77 4.09 4.59 -3.14
C LEU A 77 3.11 4.79 -1.98
N ILE A 78 2.15 3.87 -1.80
CA ILE A 78 1.19 3.91 -0.68
C ILE A 78 1.93 3.90 0.66
N GLN A 79 2.96 3.06 0.81
CA GLN A 79 3.74 2.97 2.05
C GLN A 79 4.54 4.24 2.37
N THR A 80 4.96 5.00 1.35
CA THR A 80 5.65 6.28 1.56
C THR A 80 4.72 7.45 1.90
N GLY A 81 3.41 7.25 1.78
CA GLY A 81 2.37 8.24 2.06
C GLY A 81 2.21 9.26 0.93
N ASN A 82 1.78 10.47 1.28
CA ASN A 82 1.43 11.48 0.28
C ASN A 82 2.68 12.04 -0.43
N ILE A 83 2.83 11.70 -1.70
CA ILE A 83 3.94 12.13 -2.57
C ILE A 83 3.74 13.55 -3.13
N CYS A 84 2.50 14.03 -3.28
CA CYS A 84 2.24 15.36 -3.83
C CYS A 84 2.17 16.39 -2.70
N TYR A 85 2.68 17.60 -2.93
CA TYR A 85 2.55 18.70 -1.96
C TYR A 85 1.92 19.93 -2.61
N ARG A 86 1.16 20.68 -1.81
CA ARG A 86 0.35 21.82 -2.29
C ARG A 86 0.65 23.07 -1.45
N PRO A 87 1.69 23.86 -1.80
CA PRO A 87 2.03 25.08 -1.08
C PRO A 87 0.91 26.11 -1.16
N ARG A 88 0.64 26.85 -0.05
CA ARG A 88 -0.43 27.85 0.01
C ARG A 88 -0.30 28.96 -1.05
N GLU A 89 0.92 29.36 -1.36
CA GLU A 89 1.20 30.42 -2.34
C GLU A 89 1.08 29.96 -3.80
N LYS A 90 1.20 28.64 -4.05
CA LYS A 90 1.26 28.05 -5.40
C LYS A 90 0.19 27.00 -5.63
N GLN A 91 -0.95 27.11 -4.95
CA GLN A 91 -2.03 26.11 -5.01
C GLN A 91 -2.51 25.87 -6.45
N ALA A 92 -2.83 26.93 -7.20
CA ALA A 92 -3.29 26.81 -8.57
C ALA A 92 -2.27 26.13 -9.51
N GLN A 93 -0.97 26.42 -9.32
CA GLN A 93 0.09 25.79 -10.11
C GLN A 93 0.24 24.31 -9.76
N ALA A 94 0.20 23.96 -8.46
CA ALA A 94 0.27 22.58 -8.01
C ALA A 94 -0.91 21.75 -8.53
N ASP A 95 -2.12 22.32 -8.48
CA ASP A 95 -3.33 21.66 -8.96
C ASP A 95 -3.28 21.45 -10.48
N GLN A 96 -2.79 22.44 -11.24
CA GLN A 96 -2.60 22.32 -12.69
C GLN A 96 -1.57 21.23 -13.05
N LYS A 97 -0.49 21.09 -12.29
CA LYS A 97 0.51 20.03 -12.50
C LYS A 97 -0.05 18.67 -12.14
N LYS A 98 -0.76 18.55 -11.01
CA LYS A 98 -1.39 17.30 -10.58
C LYS A 98 -2.45 16.83 -11.58
N ALA A 99 -3.22 17.75 -12.15
CA ALA A 99 -4.24 17.44 -13.15
C ALA A 99 -3.68 16.74 -14.41
N LYS A 100 -2.40 16.93 -14.74
CA LYS A 100 -1.75 16.24 -15.88
C LYS A 100 -1.57 14.74 -15.66
N PHE A 101 -1.46 14.31 -14.41
CA PHE A 101 -1.26 12.90 -14.05
C PHE A 101 -2.56 12.22 -13.65
N PHE A 102 -3.64 12.99 -13.52
CA PHE A 102 -4.94 12.48 -13.10
C PHE A 102 -5.43 11.38 -14.05
N GLN A 103 -5.73 10.22 -13.48
CA GLN A 103 -6.36 9.11 -14.15
C GLN A 103 -7.82 8.99 -13.67
N PRO A 104 -8.82 9.07 -14.56
CA PRO A 104 -10.23 8.93 -14.18
C PRO A 104 -10.56 7.56 -13.57
N GLU A 105 -9.75 6.54 -13.85
CA GLU A 105 -9.87 5.18 -13.33
C GLU A 105 -9.52 5.08 -11.84
N GLY A 106 -8.74 6.03 -11.29
CA GLY A 106 -8.53 6.13 -9.85
C GLY A 106 -7.19 6.74 -9.40
N ASP A 107 -7.12 7.01 -8.10
CA ASP A 107 -5.94 7.64 -7.48
C ASP A 107 -4.71 6.71 -7.45
N HIS A 108 -4.89 5.39 -7.34
CA HIS A 108 -3.77 4.45 -7.39
C HIS A 108 -3.08 4.44 -8.76
N LEU A 109 -3.86 4.54 -9.84
CA LEU A 109 -3.31 4.66 -11.19
C LEU A 109 -2.67 6.03 -11.42
N THR A 110 -3.23 7.08 -10.81
CA THR A 110 -2.58 8.40 -10.79
C THR A 110 -1.20 8.33 -10.12
N LEU A 111 -1.03 7.58 -9.03
CA LEU A 111 0.29 7.36 -8.40
C LEU A 111 1.27 6.65 -9.33
N LEU A 112 0.81 5.60 -10.02
CA LEU A 112 1.62 4.86 -10.99
C LEU A 112 2.13 5.78 -12.11
N VAL A 113 1.22 6.58 -12.70
CA VAL A 113 1.57 7.51 -13.78
C VAL A 113 2.57 8.58 -13.32
N VAL A 114 2.46 9.07 -12.08
CA VAL A 114 3.46 10.00 -11.52
C VAL A 114 4.84 9.34 -11.42
N TYR A 115 4.90 8.08 -10.97
CA TYR A 115 6.17 7.35 -10.85
C TYR A 115 6.79 7.03 -12.22
N GLU A 116 5.99 6.59 -13.19
CA GLU A 116 6.44 6.35 -14.57
C GLU A 116 6.94 7.65 -15.22
N ALA A 117 6.26 8.77 -14.99
CA ALA A 117 6.71 10.07 -15.46
C ALA A 117 8.04 10.47 -14.80
N TRP A 118 8.25 10.18 -13.52
CA TRP A 118 9.53 10.41 -12.86
C TRP A 118 10.65 9.51 -13.41
N LYS A 119 10.36 8.22 -13.62
CA LYS A 119 11.26 7.23 -14.21
C LYS A 119 11.69 7.61 -15.62
N SER A 120 10.76 8.04 -16.47
CA SER A 120 11.04 8.53 -17.84
C SER A 120 11.85 9.83 -17.86
N ASN A 121 11.82 10.62 -16.78
CA ASN A 121 12.64 11.80 -16.57
C ASN A 121 13.93 11.50 -15.79
N ASN A 122 14.46 10.28 -15.90
CA ASN A 122 15.73 9.83 -15.30
C ASN A 122 15.82 10.05 -13.78
N PHE A 123 14.71 9.87 -13.07
CA PHE A 123 14.65 10.04 -11.62
C PHE A 123 15.10 11.45 -11.14
N SER A 124 14.85 12.47 -11.97
CA SER A 124 15.32 13.84 -11.75
C SER A 124 14.69 14.51 -10.53
N GLY A 125 15.53 15.02 -9.63
CA GLY A 125 15.12 15.84 -8.49
C GLY A 125 14.49 17.19 -8.91
N PRO A 126 15.08 17.94 -9.86
CA PRO A 126 14.47 19.15 -10.42
C PRO A 126 13.07 18.90 -11.01
N TRP A 127 12.88 17.78 -11.70
CA TRP A 127 11.55 17.42 -12.25
C TRP A 127 10.51 17.28 -11.13
N CYS A 128 10.87 16.68 -9.99
CA CYS A 128 9.97 16.57 -8.85
C CYS A 128 9.56 17.94 -8.31
N PHE A 129 10.50 18.89 -8.24
CA PHE A 129 10.20 20.25 -7.78
C PHE A 129 9.23 20.98 -8.72
N GLU A 130 9.44 20.88 -10.04
CA GLU A 130 8.57 21.51 -11.04
C GLU A 130 7.16 20.92 -11.11
N ASN A 131 7.00 19.66 -10.70
CA ASN A 131 5.73 18.94 -10.70
C ASN A 131 5.09 18.83 -9.31
N PHE A 132 5.64 19.53 -8.30
CA PHE A 132 5.13 19.52 -6.92
C PHE A 132 5.06 18.11 -6.29
N VAL A 133 6.05 17.27 -6.60
CA VAL A 133 6.19 15.92 -6.06
C VAL A 133 7.39 15.86 -5.10
N ARG A 134 7.24 15.12 -4.00
CA ARG A 134 8.26 14.96 -2.97
C ARG A 134 9.32 13.95 -3.43
N TYR A 135 10.48 14.46 -3.85
CA TYR A 135 11.61 13.63 -4.28
C TYR A 135 12.03 12.56 -3.24
N ARG A 136 12.05 12.93 -1.94
CA ARG A 136 12.42 11.98 -0.87
C ARG A 136 11.44 10.82 -0.73
N SER A 137 10.14 11.06 -0.96
CA SER A 137 9.13 10.01 -0.91
C SER A 137 9.27 9.08 -2.11
N LEU A 138 9.39 9.64 -3.32
CA LEU A 138 9.58 8.87 -4.54
C LEU A 138 10.85 8.02 -4.55
N ARG A 139 11.96 8.52 -3.98
CA ARG A 139 13.21 7.77 -3.88
C ARG A 139 13.18 6.67 -2.82
N ARG A 140 12.28 6.78 -1.84
CA ARG A 140 12.12 5.77 -0.77
C ARG A 140 11.20 4.62 -1.23
N ALA A 141 10.22 4.94 -2.07
CA ALA A 141 9.40 3.97 -2.77
C ALA A 141 10.26 3.18 -3.76
#